data_AF-A0A4U2DQT4-F1
#
_entry.id   AF-A0A4U2DQT4-F1
#
_cell.length_a   1.000
_cell.length_b   1.000
_cell.length_c   1.000
_cell.angle_alpha   90.00
_cell.angle_beta   90.00
_cell.angle_gamma   90.00
#
_symmetry.space_group_name_H-M   'P 1'
#
loop_
_entity.id
_entity.type
_entity.pdbx_description
1 polymer ?
#
loop_
_entity_poly.entity_id
_entity_poly.type
_entity_poly.pdbx_seq_one_letter_code
_entity_poly.pdbx_strand_id
1 'polypeptide(L)'
;VGIALVAGFYGPQAIQQFKSAMEHSTADVSLDDYCMLSTTWCEQDSVAMTLEHETAQPLVPTKIKVVWEGAASETLMLSLTGLEMEMGSARFQLKNTGNNIYEGDV
;
A
#
# COMPACT_ATOMS: atom_id res chain seq x y z
N VAL A 1 18.06 18.79 -51.79
CA VAL A 1 18.66 18.58 -50.45
C VAL A 1 17.94 19.51 -49.49
N GLY A 2 17.12 19.02 -48.56
CA GLY A 2 16.35 19.96 -47.70
C GLY A 2 15.26 19.38 -46.81
N ILE A 3 15.26 18.08 -46.50
CA ILE A 3 14.26 17.48 -45.58
C ILE A 3 14.88 17.03 -44.25
N ALA A 4 16.22 17.04 -44.14
CA ALA A 4 16.94 16.57 -42.95
C ALA A 4 16.87 17.54 -41.75
N LEU A 5 16.53 18.82 -41.96
CA LEU A 5 16.62 19.84 -40.91
C LEU A 5 15.37 19.97 -40.04
N VAL A 6 14.21 19.50 -40.48
CA VAL A 6 12.96 19.66 -39.71
C VAL A 6 12.86 18.61 -38.59
N ALA A 7 13.43 17.42 -38.80
CA ALA A 7 13.43 16.34 -37.79
C ALA A 7 14.40 16.59 -36.62
N GLY A 8 15.43 17.44 -36.81
CA GLY A 8 16.45 17.70 -35.78
C GLY A 8 16.00 18.62 -34.64
N PHE A 9 15.06 19.54 -34.90
CA PHE A 9 14.63 20.54 -33.91
C PHE A 9 13.57 20.01 -32.94
N TYR A 10 12.61 19.23 -33.43
CA TYR A 10 11.52 18.65 -32.61
C TYR A 10 11.77 17.19 -32.18
N GLY A 11 12.76 16.52 -32.78
CA GLY A 11 13.13 15.13 -32.47
C GLY A 11 13.36 14.85 -30.98
N PRO A 12 14.23 15.60 -30.27
CA PRO A 12 14.52 15.28 -28.86
C PRO A 12 13.30 15.50 -27.95
N GLN A 13 12.43 16.47 -28.26
CA GLN A 13 11.24 16.77 -27.44
C GLN A 13 10.15 15.70 -27.62
N ALA A 14 9.89 15.27 -28.85
CA ALA A 14 8.93 14.20 -29.14
C ALA A 14 9.40 12.84 -28.58
N ILE A 15 10.70 12.54 -28.66
CA ILE A 15 11.27 11.30 -28.11
C ILE A 15 11.23 11.32 -26.58
N GLN A 16 11.52 12.46 -25.93
CA GLN A 16 11.41 12.59 -24.48
C GLN A 16 9.97 12.41 -23.99
N GLN A 17 8.99 13.07 -24.62
CA GLN A 17 7.58 12.90 -24.25
C GLN A 17 7.08 11.47 -24.45
N PHE A 18 7.51 10.79 -25.52
CA PHE A 18 7.16 9.39 -25.74
C PHE A 18 7.82 8.44 -24.73
N LYS A 19 9.09 8.68 -24.38
CA LYS A 19 9.79 7.91 -23.33
C LYS A 19 9.14 8.10 -21.97
N SER A 20 8.82 9.34 -21.57
CA SER A 20 8.17 9.64 -20.29
C SER A 20 6.74 9.08 -20.21
N ALA A 21 6.02 9.03 -21.35
CA ALA A 21 4.71 8.40 -21.43
C ALA A 21 4.78 6.86 -21.36
N MET A 22 5.86 6.25 -21.88
CA MET A 22 6.09 4.80 -21.74
C MET A 22 6.62 4.41 -20.35
N GLU A 23 7.46 5.23 -19.71
CA GLU A 23 7.96 5.00 -18.33
C GLU A 23 6.86 5.14 -17.26
N HIS A 24 5.74 5.78 -17.57
CA HIS A 24 4.53 5.78 -16.71
C HIS A 24 3.75 4.45 -16.75
N SER A 25 4.22 3.47 -17.51
CA SER A 25 3.62 2.13 -17.52
C SER A 25 4.06 1.40 -16.26
N THR A 26 3.23 1.54 -15.22
CA THR A 26 3.10 0.64 -14.06
C THR A 26 4.43 0.23 -13.44
N ALA A 27 4.90 0.99 -12.45
CA ALA A 27 5.84 0.45 -11.48
C ALA A 27 5.29 -0.91 -11.01
N ASP A 28 6.05 -1.98 -11.25
CA ASP A 28 5.70 -3.34 -10.87
C ASP A 28 5.66 -3.38 -9.33
N VAL A 29 4.46 -3.26 -8.76
CA VAL A 29 4.27 -3.34 -7.30
C VAL A 29 4.28 -4.82 -6.94
N SER A 30 5.44 -5.31 -6.51
CA SER A 30 5.58 -6.65 -5.95
C SER A 30 4.80 -6.75 -4.64
N LEU A 31 3.72 -7.55 -4.62
CA LEU A 31 2.91 -7.77 -3.42
C LEU A 31 3.66 -8.59 -2.35
N ASP A 32 4.72 -9.31 -2.74
CA ASP A 32 5.54 -10.12 -1.85
C ASP A 32 6.32 -9.28 -0.82
N ASP A 33 6.51 -7.99 -1.10
CA ASP A 33 7.20 -7.05 -0.20
C ASP A 33 6.28 -6.49 0.90
N TYR A 34 4.97 -6.82 0.87
CA TYR A 34 3.97 -6.25 1.75
C TYR A 34 3.20 -7.32 2.53
N CYS A 35 2.84 -7.00 3.78
CA CYS A 35 1.88 -7.78 4.55
C CYS A 35 0.47 -7.50 4.01
N MET A 36 0.02 -8.27 3.03
CA MET A 36 -1.34 -8.14 2.51
C MET A 36 -2.36 -8.61 3.55
N LEU A 37 -3.13 -7.67 4.09
CA LEU A 37 -4.17 -7.96 5.08
C LEU A 37 -5.29 -8.80 4.46
N SER A 38 -5.57 -9.95 5.09
CA SER A 38 -6.61 -10.89 4.68
C SER A 38 -7.06 -11.70 5.90
N THR A 39 -7.91 -12.71 5.70
CA THR A 39 -8.22 -13.66 6.79
C THR A 39 -7.07 -14.60 7.11
N THR A 40 -6.03 -14.60 6.27
CA THR A 40 -4.79 -15.35 6.50
C THR A 40 -3.79 -14.48 7.26
N TRP A 41 -3.05 -15.12 8.15
CA TRP A 41 -1.97 -14.45 8.88
C TRP A 41 -0.87 -13.98 7.92
N CYS A 42 -0.43 -12.74 8.09
CA CYS A 42 0.81 -12.24 7.51
C CYS A 42 1.69 -11.65 8.63
N GLU A 43 3.01 -11.63 8.42
CA GLU A 43 3.97 -11.10 9.39
C GLU A 43 4.92 -10.12 8.70
N GLN A 44 5.13 -8.96 9.33
CA GLN A 44 6.12 -7.97 8.91
C GLN A 44 6.81 -7.41 10.15
N ASP A 45 8.15 -7.39 10.15
CA ASP A 45 8.97 -6.92 11.28
C ASP A 45 8.56 -7.53 12.64
N SER A 46 8.23 -8.83 12.65
CA SER A 46 7.74 -9.57 13.83
C SER A 46 6.40 -9.09 14.39
N VAL A 47 5.61 -8.37 13.58
CA VAL A 47 4.23 -8.01 13.85
C VAL A 47 3.32 -8.85 12.98
N ALA A 48 2.50 -9.69 13.61
CA ALA A 48 1.55 -10.54 12.89
C ALA A 48 0.19 -9.86 12.80
N MET A 49 -0.46 -9.94 11.64
CA MET A 49 -1.71 -9.24 11.35
C MET A 49 -2.74 -10.19 10.71
N THR A 50 -4.01 -9.98 11.02
CA THR A 50 -5.13 -10.73 10.42
C THR A 50 -6.38 -9.86 10.38
N LEU A 51 -7.18 -10.03 9.34
CA LEU A 51 -8.44 -9.32 9.12
C LEU A 51 -9.62 -10.30 9.27
N GLU A 52 -10.74 -9.84 9.80
CA GLU A 52 -11.93 -10.66 10.00
C GLU A 52 -12.57 -11.12 8.67
N HIS A 53 -12.42 -10.32 7.61
CA HIS A 53 -13.00 -10.58 6.29
C HIS A 53 -11.99 -10.29 5.18
N GLU A 54 -12.08 -11.02 4.06
CA GLU A 54 -11.23 -10.82 2.88
C GLU A 54 -11.48 -9.48 2.16
N THR A 55 -12.69 -8.93 2.29
CA THR A 55 -13.08 -7.70 1.61
C THR A 55 -13.77 -6.77 2.59
N ALA A 56 -13.16 -5.62 2.84
CA ALA A 56 -13.79 -4.54 3.60
C ALA A 56 -14.95 -3.97 2.78
N GLN A 57 -16.15 -3.99 3.35
CA GLN A 57 -17.32 -3.39 2.73
C GLN A 57 -17.54 -1.98 3.27
N PRO A 58 -17.90 -1.01 2.41
CA PRO A 58 -18.21 0.34 2.87
C PRO A 58 -19.28 0.33 3.96
N LEU A 59 -19.02 1.07 5.05
CA LEU A 59 -19.92 1.22 6.20
C LEU A 59 -20.16 -0.06 7.03
N VAL A 60 -19.44 -1.15 6.73
CA VAL A 60 -19.45 -2.36 7.55
C VAL A 60 -18.08 -2.47 8.22
N PRO A 61 -18.00 -2.24 9.54
CA PRO A 61 -16.72 -2.30 10.25
C PRO A 61 -16.15 -3.72 10.15
N THR A 62 -14.87 -3.84 9.81
CA THR A 62 -14.16 -5.11 9.80
C THR A 62 -13.13 -5.09 10.92
N LYS A 63 -13.06 -6.13 11.74
CA LYS A 63 -12.03 -6.18 12.79
C LYS A 63 -10.68 -6.54 12.22
N ILE A 64 -9.66 -5.79 12.59
CA ILE A 64 -8.26 -6.20 12.46
C ILE A 64 -7.72 -6.64 13.80
N LYS A 65 -6.94 -7.71 13.79
CA LYS A 65 -6.17 -8.22 14.92
C LYS A 65 -4.69 -8.13 14.61
N VAL A 66 -3.94 -7.55 15.54
CA VAL A 66 -2.49 -7.43 15.47
C VAL A 66 -1.87 -8.06 16.70
N VAL A 67 -0.89 -8.93 16.50
CA VAL A 67 -0.08 -9.52 17.58
C VAL A 67 1.31 -8.89 17.49
N TRP A 68 1.68 -8.14 18.53
CA TRP A 68 2.99 -7.49 18.60
C TRP A 68 3.60 -7.66 19.99
N GLU A 69 4.55 -8.59 20.09
CA GLU A 69 5.28 -8.82 21.33
C GLU A 69 6.22 -7.67 21.66
N GLY A 70 6.25 -7.26 22.93
CA GLY A 70 7.13 -6.20 23.42
C GLY A 70 6.61 -4.77 23.24
N ALA A 71 5.46 -4.58 22.58
CA ALA A 71 4.78 -3.30 22.56
C ALA A 71 4.21 -2.97 23.95
N ALA A 72 4.80 -1.98 24.64
CA ALA A 72 4.44 -1.57 25.99
C ALA A 72 3.38 -0.44 26.04
N SER A 73 2.45 -0.41 25.08
CA SER A 73 1.45 0.65 24.93
C SER A 73 0.03 0.14 25.11
N GLU A 74 -0.88 1.00 25.59
CA GLU A 74 -2.31 0.71 25.62
C GLU A 74 -2.96 0.76 24.23
N THR A 75 -2.33 1.49 23.30
CA THR A 75 -2.83 1.69 21.95
C THR A 75 -1.73 1.50 20.90
N LEU A 76 -2.14 1.07 19.72
CA LEU A 76 -1.29 0.89 18.56
C LEU A 76 -1.84 1.71 17.39
N MET A 77 -1.02 2.58 16.81
CA MET A 77 -1.39 3.32 15.60
C MET A 77 -0.99 2.51 14.37
N LEU A 78 -2.00 2.04 13.64
CA LEU A 78 -1.86 1.34 12.38
C LEU A 78 -2.03 2.32 11.21
N SER A 79 -1.19 2.20 10.19
CA SER A 79 -1.31 2.95 8.93
C SER A 79 -1.48 1.98 7.78
N LEU A 80 -2.59 2.08 7.04
CA LEU A 80 -2.91 1.22 5.91
C LEU A 80 -2.89 2.03 4.62
N THR A 81 -2.28 1.46 3.58
CA THR A 81 -2.17 2.09 2.26
C THR A 81 -2.77 1.16 1.22
N GLY A 82 -3.66 1.69 0.37
CA GLY A 82 -4.13 0.97 -0.81
C GLY A 82 -3.06 1.00 -1.91
N LEU A 83 -2.70 -0.17 -2.45
CA LEU A 83 -1.68 -0.28 -3.50
C LEU A 83 -2.22 -0.09 -4.93
N GLU A 84 -3.50 -0.41 -5.18
CA GLU A 84 -4.09 -0.32 -6.52
C GLU A 84 -4.34 1.12 -7.00
N MET A 85 -4.64 2.03 -6.07
CA MET A 85 -4.94 3.43 -6.37
C MET A 85 -4.33 4.29 -5.28
N GLU A 86 -3.71 5.43 -5.64
CA GLU A 86 -3.12 6.40 -4.69
C GLU A 86 -4.19 7.11 -3.84
N MET A 87 -4.93 6.36 -3.03
CA MET A 87 -5.94 6.87 -2.10
C MET A 87 -5.33 7.46 -0.82
N GLY A 88 -4.00 7.39 -0.68
CA GLY A 88 -3.26 7.79 0.52
C GLY A 88 -3.25 6.72 1.61
N SER A 89 -2.92 7.14 2.83
CA SER A 89 -2.82 6.26 4.00
C SER A 89 -3.93 6.52 5.02
N ALA A 90 -4.70 5.49 5.36
CA ALA A 90 -5.69 5.53 6.45
C ALA A 90 -5.03 5.15 7.78
N ARG A 91 -5.40 5.84 8.86
CA ARG A 91 -4.80 5.61 10.19
C ARG A 91 -5.85 5.16 11.18
N PHE A 92 -5.57 4.07 11.87
CA PHE A 92 -6.47 3.45 12.83
C PHE A 92 -5.78 3.30 14.17
N GLN A 93 -6.54 3.54 15.25
CA GLN A 93 -6.05 3.33 16.60
C GLN A 93 -6.61 2.00 17.12
N LEU A 94 -5.74 1.01 17.27
CA LEU A 94 -6.07 -0.27 17.87
C LEU A 94 -5.87 -0.20 19.37
N LYS A 95 -6.69 -0.95 20.12
CA LYS A 95 -6.61 -1.05 21.58
C LYS A 95 -5.99 -2.36 21.98
N ASN A 96 -5.12 -2.32 22.97
CA ASN A 96 -4.58 -3.52 23.59
C ASN A 96 -5.71 -4.28 24.31
N THR A 97 -5.94 -5.53 23.91
CA THR A 97 -6.94 -6.42 24.51
C THR A 97 -6.30 -7.45 25.46
N GLY A 98 -4.98 -7.35 25.69
CA GLY A 98 -4.17 -8.24 26.53
C GLY A 98 -3.34 -9.23 25.71
N ASN A 99 -2.39 -9.89 26.36
CA ASN A 99 -1.54 -10.93 25.74
C ASN A 99 -0.84 -10.48 24.44
N ASN A 100 -0.37 -9.24 24.37
CA ASN A 100 0.27 -8.65 23.18
C ASN A 100 -0.67 -8.52 21.96
N ILE A 101 -1.98 -8.58 22.16
CA ILE A 101 -2.99 -8.47 21.11
C ILE A 101 -3.57 -7.05 21.09
N TYR A 102 -3.67 -6.48 19.89
CA TYR A 102 -4.29 -5.20 19.61
C TYR A 102 -5.42 -5.38 18.60
N GLU A 103 -6.59 -4.83 18.88
CA GLU A 103 -7.77 -4.95 18.02
C GLU A 103 -8.45 -3.59 17.79
N GLY A 104 -9.09 -3.45 16.63
CA GLY A 104 -9.85 -2.27 16.24
C GLY A 104 -10.65 -2.51 14.98
N ASP A 105 -11.61 -1.63 14.72
CA ASP A 105 -12.42 -1.65 13.50
C ASP A 105 -11.72 -0.79 12.41
N VAL A 106 -11.64 -1.32 11.20
CA VAL A 106 -11.13 -0.67 9.99
C VAL A 106 -12.21 -0.52 8.92
#